data_AF-A0A228Q0D2-F1
#
_entry.id   AF-A0A228Q0D2-F1
#
_cell.length_a   1.000
_cell.length_b   1.000
_cell.length_c   1.000
_cell.angle_alpha   90.00
_cell.angle_beta   90.00
_cell.angle_gamma   90.00
#
_symmetry.space_group_name_H-M   'P 1'
#
loop_
_entity.id
_entity.type
_entity.pdbx_description
1 polymer ?
#
loop_
_entity_poly.entity_id
_entity_poly.type
_entity_poly.pdbx_seq_one_letter_code
_entity_poly.pdbx_strand_id
1 'polypeptide(L)'
;MTLQQLSINHWHQDIRTRGAGVLMLGQRLKVPVIAKRLGVSEQAVYNWSHAWRDCGVAGLLGGHKGGRPRAMNDEMIAAAVRIAAAEPLTRADIFARLEAEFGPLNWHHLDTLSNALKSAGLTFKRNRLSLKKSVTKRSLR
;
A
#
# COMPACT_ATOMS: atom_id res chain seq x y z
N MET A 1 -5.58 -5.33 23.13
CA MET A 1 -6.85 -4.56 22.99
C MET A 1 -8.00 -5.55 22.88
N THR A 2 -9.07 -5.42 23.68
CA THR A 2 -10.24 -6.30 23.61
C THR A 2 -11.27 -5.79 22.60
N LEU A 3 -12.19 -6.64 22.13
CA LEU A 3 -13.24 -6.26 21.19
C LEU A 3 -14.17 -5.17 21.77
N GLN A 4 -14.47 -5.24 23.07
CA GLN A 4 -15.24 -4.22 23.78
C GLN A 4 -14.49 -2.88 23.81
N GLN A 5 -13.20 -2.89 24.14
CA GLN A 5 -12.37 -1.68 24.11
C GLN A 5 -12.28 -1.08 22.70
N LEU A 6 -12.16 -1.92 21.67
CA LEU A 6 -12.18 -1.49 20.26
C LEU A 6 -13.47 -0.74 19.90
N SER A 7 -14.62 -1.27 20.32
CA SER A 7 -15.93 -0.68 19.99
C SER A 7 -16.18 0.69 20.63
N ILE A 8 -15.48 1.01 21.72
CA ILE A 8 -15.71 2.24 22.50
C ILE A 8 -14.61 3.28 22.20
N ASN A 9 -13.35 2.86 22.22
CA ASN A 9 -12.22 3.78 22.37
C ASN A 9 -11.39 3.99 21.09
N HIS A 10 -11.69 3.28 20.00
CA HIS A 10 -10.91 3.45 18.77
C HIS A 10 -11.14 4.82 18.14
N TRP A 11 -10.10 5.51 17.67
CA TRP A 11 -10.21 6.85 17.06
C TRP A 11 -11.18 6.89 15.87
N HIS A 12 -11.05 5.94 14.94
CA HIS A 12 -11.91 5.85 13.76
C HIS A 12 -13.29 5.27 14.07
N GLN A 13 -14.35 6.00 13.72
CA GLN A 13 -15.74 5.60 13.91
C GLN A 13 -16.07 4.29 13.21
N ASP A 14 -15.61 4.08 11.97
CA ASP A 14 -15.84 2.83 11.23
C ASP A 14 -15.33 1.60 12.01
N ILE A 15 -14.13 1.68 12.58
CA ILE A 15 -13.56 0.60 13.40
C ILE A 15 -14.38 0.37 14.68
N ARG A 16 -14.90 1.43 15.32
CA ARG A 16 -15.83 1.30 16.45
C ARG A 16 -17.11 0.58 16.04
N THR A 17 -17.72 0.98 14.91
CA THR A 17 -18.94 0.38 14.35
C THR A 17 -18.75 -1.11 14.04
N ARG A 18 -17.62 -1.47 13.45
CA ARG A 18 -17.24 -2.87 13.18
C ARG A 18 -17.16 -3.69 14.46
N GLY A 19 -16.45 -3.16 15.47
CA GLY A 19 -16.34 -3.79 16.79
C GLY A 19 -17.71 -4.00 17.44
N ALA A 20 -18.57 -2.98 17.40
CA ALA A 20 -19.94 -3.06 17.92
C ALA A 20 -20.78 -4.13 17.18
N GLY A 21 -20.67 -4.20 15.85
CA GLY A 21 -21.37 -5.21 15.05
C GLY A 21 -20.97 -6.64 15.44
N VAL A 22 -19.68 -6.90 15.65
CA VAL A 22 -19.20 -8.23 16.07
C VAL A 22 -19.62 -8.56 17.51
N LEU A 23 -19.64 -7.58 18.43
CA LEU A 23 -20.17 -7.80 19.78
C LEU A 23 -21.64 -8.19 19.76
N MET A 24 -22.46 -7.52 18.95
CA MET A 24 -23.87 -7.84 18.80
C MET A 24 -24.09 -9.25 18.21
N LEU A 25 -23.21 -9.71 17.30
CA LEU A 25 -23.22 -11.09 16.83
C LEU A 25 -22.94 -12.09 17.97
N GLY A 26 -21.96 -11.79 18.84
CA GLY A 26 -21.68 -12.60 20.03
C GLY A 26 -22.86 -12.68 21.01
N GLN A 27 -23.70 -11.64 21.04
CA GLN A 27 -24.95 -11.59 21.79
C GLN A 27 -26.12 -12.28 21.09
N ARG A 28 -25.88 -13.01 19.98
CA ARG A 28 -26.87 -13.72 19.18
C ARG A 28 -27.94 -12.83 18.53
N LEU A 29 -27.66 -11.55 18.30
CA LEU A 29 -28.53 -10.71 17.47
C LEU A 29 -28.45 -11.16 16.00
N LYS A 30 -29.59 -11.13 15.30
CA LYS A 30 -29.66 -11.45 13.86
C LYS A 30 -29.05 -10.32 13.03
N VAL A 31 -28.35 -10.67 11.96
CA VAL A 31 -27.68 -9.72 11.05
C VAL A 31 -28.57 -8.57 10.57
N PRO A 32 -29.83 -8.78 10.14
CA PRO A 32 -30.71 -7.68 9.72
C PRO A 32 -30.99 -6.65 10.84
N VAL A 33 -31.09 -7.12 12.09
CA VAL A 33 -31.31 -6.25 13.26
C VAL A 33 -30.06 -5.41 13.53
N ILE A 34 -28.88 -6.02 13.44
CA ILE A 34 -27.59 -5.35 13.63
C ILE A 34 -27.39 -4.29 12.54
N ALA A 35 -27.60 -4.67 11.28
CA ALA A 35 -27.47 -3.79 10.12
C ALA A 35 -28.36 -2.55 10.27
N LYS A 36 -29.65 -2.76 10.61
CA LYS A 36 -30.59 -1.67 10.89
C LYS A 36 -30.15 -0.79 12.06
N ARG A 37 -29.67 -1.39 13.17
CA ARG A 37 -29.24 -0.65 14.37
C ARG A 37 -28.00 0.21 14.13
N LEU A 38 -27.09 -0.26 13.28
CA LEU A 38 -25.83 0.42 12.96
C LEU A 38 -25.90 1.30 11.71
N GLY A 39 -27.02 1.27 10.97
CA GLY A 39 -27.19 2.05 9.73
C GLY A 39 -26.27 1.59 8.60
N VAL A 40 -25.99 0.28 8.52
CA VAL A 40 -25.11 -0.32 7.50
C VAL A 40 -25.82 -1.40 6.71
N SER A 41 -25.21 -1.88 5.63
CA SER A 41 -25.73 -3.04 4.89
C SER A 41 -25.50 -4.35 5.65
N GLU A 42 -26.38 -5.33 5.44
CA GLU A 42 -26.19 -6.69 5.97
C GLU A 42 -24.87 -7.30 5.50
N GLN A 43 -24.48 -7.04 4.25
CA GLN A 43 -23.20 -7.49 3.69
C GLN A 43 -22.00 -6.98 4.48
N ALA A 44 -22.04 -5.75 4.99
CA ALA A 44 -20.96 -5.22 5.81
C ALA A 44 -20.81 -6.03 7.10
N VAL A 45 -21.93 -6.37 7.75
CA VAL A 45 -21.94 -7.19 8.97
C VAL A 45 -21.38 -8.59 8.71
N TYR A 46 -21.75 -9.22 7.59
CA TYR A 46 -21.16 -10.50 7.17
C TYR A 46 -19.65 -10.38 6.94
N ASN A 47 -19.19 -9.35 6.22
CA ASN A 47 -17.77 -9.14 5.97
C ASN A 47 -16.96 -8.97 7.27
N TRP A 48 -17.49 -8.23 8.25
CA TRP A 48 -16.84 -8.09 9.56
C TRP A 48 -16.84 -9.40 10.34
N SER A 49 -17.92 -10.18 10.24
CA SER A 49 -18.00 -11.51 10.86
C SER A 49 -16.96 -12.47 10.29
N HIS A 50 -16.75 -12.48 8.97
CA HIS A 50 -15.70 -13.26 8.33
C HIS A 50 -14.30 -12.78 8.74
N ALA A 51 -14.03 -11.47 8.63
CA ALA A 51 -12.74 -10.90 9.00
C ALA A 51 -12.39 -11.17 10.49
N TRP A 52 -13.38 -11.15 11.38
CA TRP A 52 -13.20 -11.51 12.79
C TRP A 52 -12.87 -12.99 12.99
N ARG A 53 -13.54 -13.90 12.27
CA ARG A 53 -13.24 -15.35 12.37
C ARG A 53 -11.85 -15.68 11.84
N ASP A 54 -11.44 -15.02 10.76
CA ASP A 54 -10.17 -15.31 10.09
C ASP A 54 -8.98 -14.69 10.85
N CYS A 55 -9.13 -13.46 11.35
CA CYS A 55 -8.01 -12.65 11.83
C CYS A 55 -8.25 -11.97 13.20
N GLY A 56 -9.36 -12.27 13.89
CA GLY A 56 -9.72 -11.65 15.17
C GLY A 56 -9.81 -10.12 15.08
N VAL A 57 -9.28 -9.43 16.10
CA VAL A 57 -9.27 -7.95 16.16
C VAL A 57 -8.57 -7.34 14.95
N ALA A 58 -7.50 -7.95 14.45
CA ALA A 58 -6.75 -7.43 13.30
C ALA A 58 -7.61 -7.36 12.03
N GLY A 59 -8.53 -8.32 11.83
CA GLY A 59 -9.46 -8.31 10.71
C GLY A 59 -10.42 -7.11 10.71
N LEU A 60 -10.74 -6.58 11.89
CA LEU A 60 -11.62 -5.40 12.03
C LEU A 60 -10.89 -4.08 11.81
N LEU A 61 -9.58 -4.06 12.07
CA LEU A 61 -8.70 -2.93 11.82
C LEU A 61 -8.39 -2.73 10.33
N GLY A 62 -8.64 -3.75 9.50
CA GLY A 62 -8.41 -3.71 8.06
C GLY A 62 -9.36 -2.76 7.34
N GLY A 63 -8.94 -1.52 7.12
CA GLY A 63 -9.60 -0.52 6.27
C GLY A 63 -8.68 -0.11 5.12
N HIS A 64 -9.27 0.11 3.93
CA HIS A 64 -8.60 0.39 2.66
C HIS A 64 -7.40 -0.53 2.40
N LYS A 65 -7.63 -1.69 1.74
CA LYS A 65 -6.55 -2.33 0.98
C LYS A 65 -5.97 -1.20 0.14
N GLY A 66 -4.72 -0.83 0.38
CA GLY A 66 -4.15 0.41 -0.13
C GLY A 66 -4.28 0.52 -1.66
N GLY A 67 -3.69 1.58 -2.22
CA GLY A 67 -3.65 1.72 -3.66
C GLY A 67 -3.03 0.51 -4.38
N ARG A 68 -3.11 0.55 -5.72
CA ARG A 68 -2.48 -0.42 -6.61
C ARG A 68 -1.10 -0.86 -6.08
N PRO A 69 -0.81 -2.17 -6.01
CA PRO A 69 0.51 -2.66 -5.61
C PRO A 69 1.63 -1.93 -6.36
N ARG A 70 2.75 -1.68 -5.67
CA ARG A 70 3.89 -0.98 -6.25
C ARG A 70 4.34 -1.72 -7.51
N ALA A 71 4.53 -0.96 -8.60
CA ALA A 71 4.94 -1.50 -9.89
C ALA A 71 6.40 -2.00 -9.89
N MET A 72 7.27 -1.44 -9.04
CA MET A 72 8.64 -1.91 -8.84
C MET A 72 8.81 -2.39 -7.40
N ASN A 73 9.37 -3.59 -7.22
CA ASN A 73 9.83 -4.06 -5.92
C ASN A 73 11.20 -3.43 -5.58
N ASP A 74 11.66 -3.61 -4.34
CA ASP A 74 12.89 -2.96 -3.86
C ASP A 74 14.15 -3.46 -4.61
N GLU A 75 14.15 -4.72 -5.05
CA GLU A 75 15.24 -5.32 -5.83
C GLU A 75 15.37 -4.66 -7.23
N MET A 76 14.25 -4.48 -7.92
CA MET A 76 14.20 -3.78 -9.21
C MET A 76 14.63 -2.32 -9.07
N ILE A 77 14.29 -1.66 -7.95
CA ILE A 77 14.74 -0.28 -7.67
C ILE A 77 16.27 -0.26 -7.50
N ALA A 78 16.83 -1.20 -6.74
CA ALA A 78 18.28 -1.30 -6.55
C ALA A 78 19.02 -1.57 -7.88
N ALA A 79 18.51 -2.48 -8.71
CA ALA A 79 19.05 -2.75 -10.04
C ALA A 79 18.97 -1.51 -10.94
N ALA A 80 17.83 -0.81 -10.94
CA ALA A 80 17.66 0.43 -11.71
C ALA A 80 18.69 1.49 -11.31
N VAL A 81 18.94 1.67 -10.01
CA VAL A 81 19.95 2.59 -9.47
C VAL A 81 21.36 2.16 -9.87
N ARG A 82 21.68 0.86 -9.79
CA ARG A 82 22.98 0.33 -10.22
C ARG A 82 23.25 0.59 -11.70
N ILE A 83 22.29 0.26 -12.57
CA ILE A 83 22.37 0.47 -14.02
C ILE A 83 22.54 1.96 -14.33
N ALA A 84 21.71 2.80 -13.70
CA ALA A 84 21.73 4.25 -13.83
C ALA A 84 23.04 4.90 -13.34
N ALA A 85 23.69 4.32 -12.34
CA ALA A 85 24.92 4.84 -11.77
C ALA A 85 26.18 4.44 -12.55
N ALA A 86 26.11 3.32 -13.29
CA ALA A 86 27.24 2.79 -14.05
C ALA A 86 27.61 3.71 -15.23
N GLU A 87 26.61 4.20 -15.97
CA GLU A 87 26.84 5.02 -17.16
C GLU A 87 25.62 5.91 -17.48
N PRO A 88 25.79 7.00 -18.24
CA PRO A 88 24.69 7.89 -18.60
C PRO A 88 23.76 7.24 -19.64
N LEU A 89 22.65 6.68 -19.16
CA LEU A 89 21.64 6.00 -19.99
C LEU A 89 20.33 6.78 -20.09
N THR A 90 19.62 6.59 -21.21
CA THR A 90 18.25 7.05 -21.34
C THR A 90 17.32 6.20 -20.47
N ARG A 91 16.11 6.72 -20.23
CA ARG A 91 15.07 5.96 -19.49
C ARG A 91 14.68 4.68 -20.22
N ALA A 92 14.67 4.70 -21.55
CA ALA A 92 14.34 3.55 -22.37
C ALA A 92 15.43 2.47 -22.26
N ASP A 93 16.71 2.86 -22.23
CA ASP A 93 17.81 1.91 -22.08
C ASP A 93 17.82 1.25 -20.71
N ILE A 94 17.54 2.02 -19.65
CA ILE A 94 17.41 1.47 -18.29
C ILE A 94 16.22 0.52 -18.21
N PHE A 95 15.10 0.86 -18.85
CA PHE A 95 13.93 -0.02 -18.93
C PHE A 95 14.25 -1.34 -19.64
N ALA A 96 14.89 -1.28 -20.82
CA ALA A 96 15.27 -2.47 -21.57
C ALA A 96 16.23 -3.38 -20.78
N ARG A 97 17.17 -2.80 -20.02
CA ARG A 97 18.07 -3.59 -19.16
C ARG A 97 17.38 -4.23 -17.97
N LEU A 98 16.40 -3.54 -17.36
CA LEU A 98 15.57 -4.12 -16.32
C LEU A 98 14.71 -5.27 -16.84
N GLU A 99 14.13 -5.11 -18.03
CA GLU A 99 13.35 -6.18 -18.68
C GLU A 99 14.22 -7.39 -19.03
N ALA A 100 15.49 -7.17 -19.42
CA ALA A 100 16.45 -8.25 -19.64
C ALA A 100 16.84 -8.99 -18.34
N GLU A 101 16.87 -8.30 -17.19
CA GLU A 101 17.26 -8.89 -15.89
C GLU A 101 16.09 -9.57 -15.18
N PHE A 102 14.88 -9.00 -15.24
CA PHE A 102 13.69 -9.46 -14.49
C PHE A 102 12.60 -10.10 -15.35
N GLY A 103 12.80 -10.17 -16.68
CA GLY A 103 11.78 -10.59 -17.63
C GLY A 103 10.74 -9.49 -17.91
N PRO A 104 9.63 -9.82 -18.60
CA PRO A 104 8.60 -8.86 -18.98
C PRO A 104 8.07 -8.10 -17.76
N LEU A 105 8.22 -6.78 -17.78
CA LEU A 105 7.81 -5.93 -16.67
C LEU A 105 6.29 -5.73 -16.69
N ASN A 106 5.65 -5.82 -15.53
CA ASN A 106 4.20 -5.62 -15.38
C ASN A 106 3.74 -4.14 -15.46
N TRP A 107 4.64 -3.24 -15.88
CA TRP A 107 4.40 -1.83 -16.06
C TRP A 107 5.11 -1.33 -17.33
N HIS A 108 4.41 -0.46 -18.08
CA HIS A 108 4.90 0.05 -19.37
C HIS A 108 5.27 1.55 -19.35
N HIS A 109 5.02 2.25 -18.23
CA HIS A 109 5.25 3.69 -18.17
C HIS A 109 6.64 4.04 -17.63
N LEU A 110 7.44 4.75 -18.43
CA LEU A 110 8.78 5.25 -18.03
C LEU A 110 8.75 6.22 -16.85
N ASP A 111 7.60 6.78 -16.52
CA ASP A 111 7.42 7.63 -15.34
C ASP A 111 7.48 6.83 -14.04
N THR A 112 7.09 5.55 -14.05
CA THR A 112 7.28 4.64 -12.90
C THR A 112 8.76 4.52 -12.56
N LEU A 113 9.59 4.26 -13.56
CA LEU A 113 11.05 4.24 -13.43
C LEU A 113 11.61 5.59 -12.98
N SER A 114 11.10 6.68 -13.56
CA SER A 114 11.56 8.03 -13.23
C SER A 114 11.26 8.39 -11.77
N ASN A 115 10.08 8.04 -11.27
CA ASN A 115 9.68 8.30 -9.89
C ASN A 115 10.45 7.42 -8.90
N ALA A 116 10.70 6.16 -9.26
CA ALA A 116 11.56 5.27 -8.47
C ALA A 116 12.98 5.83 -8.35
N LEU A 117 13.61 6.21 -9.46
CA LEU A 117 14.95 6.81 -9.46
C LEU A 117 15.01 8.14 -8.70
N LYS A 118 13.99 9.00 -8.83
CA LYS A 118 13.87 10.24 -8.04
C LYS A 118 13.79 9.98 -6.55
N SER A 119 12.99 8.99 -6.13
CA SER A 119 12.90 8.60 -4.71
C SER A 119 14.22 8.06 -4.16
N ALA A 120 15.04 7.44 -5.03
CA ALA A 120 16.41 7.02 -4.72
C ALA A 120 17.46 8.15 -4.85
N GLY A 121 17.04 9.39 -5.09
CA GLY A 121 17.92 10.56 -5.16
C GLY A 121 18.57 10.82 -6.54
N LEU A 122 18.18 10.09 -7.58
CA LEU A 122 18.67 10.26 -8.95
C LEU A 122 17.67 11.09 -9.78
N THR A 123 18.16 12.12 -10.48
CA THR A 123 17.31 12.97 -11.34
C THR A 123 17.90 13.07 -12.75
N PHE A 124 17.05 12.82 -13.75
CA PHE A 124 17.38 13.04 -15.17
C PHE A 124 17.52 14.53 -15.47
N LYS A 125 18.61 14.92 -16.14
CA LYS A 125 18.85 16.33 -16.50
C LYS A 125 17.96 16.71 -17.69
N ARG A 126 17.31 17.90 -17.63
CA ARG A 126 16.35 18.37 -18.64
C ARG A 126 16.90 18.52 -20.07
N ASN A 127 18.22 18.59 -20.24
CA ASN A 127 18.88 18.81 -21.55
C ASN A 127 20.04 17.83 -21.84
N ARG A 128 20.17 16.74 -21.08
CA ARG A 128 21.09 15.65 -21.41
C ARG A 128 20.52 14.33 -20.92
N LEU A 129 20.71 13.28 -21.72
CA LEU A 129 20.39 11.87 -21.44
C LEU A 129 21.21 11.26 -20.29
N SER A 130 21.74 12.08 -19.39
CA SER A 130 22.60 11.67 -18.28
C SER A 130 22.04 12.12 -16.93
N LEU A 131 22.29 11.29 -15.92
CA LEU A 131 21.90 11.54 -14.53
C LEU A 131 22.91 12.45 -13.84
N LYS A 132 22.43 13.37 -12.99
CA LYS A 132 23.30 14.12 -12.08
C LYS A 132 23.48 13.27 -10.81
N LYS A 133 24.72 13.03 -10.35
CA LYS A 133 24.97 12.53 -8.99
C LYS A 133 24.57 13.63 -8.00
N SER A 134 23.49 13.40 -7.25
CA SER A 134 23.13 14.24 -6.09
C SER A 134 23.65 13.57 -4.83
N VAL A 135 24.80 13.99 -4.33
CA VAL A 135 25.21 13.67 -2.96
C VAL A 135 24.41 14.60 -2.04
N THR A 136 23.21 14.18 -1.65
CA THR A 136 22.44 14.91 -0.65
C THR A 136 23.01 14.53 0.72
N LYS A 137 23.85 15.40 1.30
CA LYS A 137 24.20 15.31 2.72
C LYS A 137 22.90 15.43 3.52
N ARG A 138 22.50 14.34 4.18
CA ARG A 138 21.37 14.32 5.12
C ARG A 138 21.83 15.10 6.36
N SER A 139 21.41 16.36 6.49
CA SER A 139 21.56 17.06 7.77
C SER A 139 20.56 16.44 8.75
N LEU A 140 21.09 15.85 9.82
CA LEU A 140 20.29 15.47 10.99
C LEU A 140 19.67 16.73 11.58
N ARG A 141 18.34 16.75 11.69
CA ARG A 141 17.59 17.52 12.66
C ARG A 141 16.48 16.63 13.20
#